data_AF-R0A404-F1
#
_entry.id   AF-R0A404-F1
#
_cell.length_a   1.000
_cell.length_b   1.000
_cell.length_c   1.000
_cell.angle_alpha   90.00
_cell.angle_beta   90.00
_cell.angle_gamma   90.00
#
_symmetry.space_group_name_H-M   'P 1'
#
loop_
_entity.id
_entity.type
_entity.pdbx_description
1 polymer ?
#
loop_
_entity_poly.entity_id
_entity_poly.type
_entity_poly.pdbx_seq_one_letter_code
_entity_poly.pdbx_strand_id
1 'polypeptide(L)'
;MKEQCTKVGIPFYILRNKNLKDDYMKNYGKNRVVTIPFWSVDENGKKGKMTRHCTIDYKIVQMQNFVRWELLGYRKGQRTKPEDIQAHEMHIGFTAEEQQRIFDSKHKLFVNKFPMVEMGLVRADNYAYVKERWGLETKGSACLFCPFHTNYFFWDCKHTCQRDYQTVLEFDNMLETGIPDSRIGVPNSKVYISRSRKRIKDLHDDECQDKETFAYKEQMIWNGF
;
A
#
# COMPACT_ATOMS: atom_id res chain seq x y z
N MET A 1 -0.75 15.16 -9.72
CA MET A 1 0.18 14.14 -10.27
C MET A 1 -0.02 13.93 -11.76
N LYS A 2 -1.17 13.46 -12.26
CA LYS A 2 -1.42 13.26 -13.71
C LYS A 2 -1.03 14.47 -14.57
N GLU A 3 -1.49 15.66 -14.20
CA GLU A 3 -1.15 16.91 -14.91
C GLU A 3 0.35 17.19 -14.96
N GLN A 4 1.08 16.91 -13.86
CA GLN A 4 2.52 17.09 -13.81
C GLN A 4 3.25 16.10 -14.72
N CYS A 5 2.83 14.82 -14.71
CA CYS A 5 3.34 13.82 -15.64
C CYS A 5 3.12 14.23 -17.10
N THR A 6 1.92 14.74 -17.43
CA THR A 6 1.61 15.24 -18.78
C THR A 6 2.52 16.39 -19.21
N LYS A 7 2.80 17.36 -18.33
CA LYS A 7 3.68 18.51 -18.65
C LYS A 7 5.10 18.10 -19.08
N VAL A 8 5.61 17.01 -18.52
CA VAL A 8 6.97 16.51 -18.81
C VAL A 8 6.98 15.30 -19.74
N GLY A 9 5.85 14.96 -20.35
CA GLY A 9 5.77 13.84 -21.30
C GLY A 9 5.88 12.44 -20.68
N ILE A 10 5.63 12.29 -19.38
CA ILE A 10 5.62 10.99 -18.70
C ILE A 10 4.21 10.38 -18.79
N PRO A 11 4.03 9.19 -19.39
CA PRO A 11 2.74 8.50 -19.39
C PRO A 11 2.27 8.15 -17.97
N PHE A 12 1.01 8.44 -17.66
CA PHE A 12 0.40 8.14 -16.36
C PHE A 12 -0.82 7.22 -16.53
N TYR A 13 -0.71 6.00 -16.02
CA TYR A 13 -1.75 4.97 -16.14
C TYR A 13 -2.45 4.71 -14.81
N ILE A 14 -3.79 4.60 -14.86
CA ILE A 14 -4.60 4.15 -13.72
C ILE A 14 -5.17 2.78 -14.06
N LEU A 15 -4.67 1.74 -13.41
CA LEU A 15 -5.15 0.37 -13.59
C LEU A 15 -6.38 0.15 -12.70
N ARG A 16 -7.52 -0.19 -13.31
CA ARG A 16 -8.82 -0.34 -12.61
C ARG A 16 -9.34 -1.78 -12.59
N ASN A 17 -8.58 -2.73 -13.13
CA ASN A 17 -9.03 -4.11 -13.34
C ASN A 17 -9.24 -4.90 -12.03
N LYS A 18 -8.60 -4.47 -10.92
CA LYS A 18 -8.79 -5.07 -9.60
C LYS A 18 -8.96 -4.00 -8.54
N ASN A 19 -9.85 -4.28 -7.58
CA ASN A 19 -10.10 -3.41 -6.44
C ASN A 19 -10.13 -4.24 -5.14
N LEU A 20 -9.12 -4.04 -4.30
CA LEU A 20 -8.97 -4.79 -3.05
C LEU A 20 -10.15 -4.58 -2.10
N LYS A 21 -10.73 -3.38 -2.06
CA LYS A 21 -11.90 -3.09 -1.23
C LYS A 21 -13.08 -3.92 -1.69
N ASP A 22 -13.43 -3.80 -2.97
CA ASP A 22 -14.62 -4.44 -3.52
C ASP A 22 -14.53 -5.96 -3.44
N ASP A 23 -13.33 -6.52 -3.65
CA ASP A 23 -13.08 -7.95 -3.52
C ASP A 23 -13.30 -8.42 -2.06
N TYR A 24 -12.84 -7.66 -1.07
CA TYR A 24 -13.10 -7.95 0.34
C TYR A 24 -14.59 -7.82 0.69
N MET A 25 -15.24 -6.72 0.32
CA MET A 25 -16.66 -6.49 0.64
C MET A 25 -17.58 -7.58 0.04
N LYS A 26 -17.22 -8.14 -1.12
CA LYS A 26 -18.00 -9.20 -1.78
C LYS A 26 -17.71 -10.58 -1.21
N ASN A 27 -16.45 -10.87 -0.87
CA ASN A 27 -15.99 -12.24 -0.67
C ASN A 27 -15.56 -12.57 0.75
N TYR A 28 -15.23 -11.59 1.60
CA TYR A 28 -14.79 -11.88 2.97
C TYR A 28 -15.87 -12.66 3.73
N GLY A 29 -15.48 -13.77 4.34
CA GLY A 29 -16.37 -14.73 5.02
C GLY A 29 -17.27 -15.58 4.11
N LYS A 30 -17.13 -15.46 2.78
CA LYS A 30 -17.90 -16.24 1.79
C LYS A 30 -16.99 -17.05 0.87
N ASN A 31 -15.92 -16.44 0.39
CA ASN A 31 -14.93 -17.01 -0.51
C ASN A 31 -13.52 -16.61 -0.03
N ARG A 32 -12.50 -17.27 -0.60
CA ARG A 32 -11.11 -16.88 -0.36
C ARG A 32 -10.84 -15.45 -0.84
N VAL A 33 -10.24 -14.64 0.03
CA VAL A 33 -9.64 -13.34 -0.30
C VAL A 33 -8.12 -13.36 -0.08
N VAL A 34 -7.40 -12.43 -0.71
CA VAL A 34 -5.96 -12.26 -0.46
C VAL A 34 -5.73 -11.84 0.99
N THR A 35 -4.62 -12.21 1.60
CA THR A 35 -4.31 -11.78 2.97
C THR A 35 -3.79 -10.33 2.99
N ILE A 36 -4.51 -9.47 3.71
CA ILE A 36 -4.04 -8.18 4.22
C ILE A 36 -3.34 -8.43 5.58
N PRO A 37 -2.24 -7.71 5.91
CA PRO A 37 -1.47 -7.96 7.13
C PRO A 37 -2.15 -7.41 8.39
N PHE A 38 -3.37 -7.87 8.68
CA PHE A 38 -4.15 -7.44 9.84
C PHE A 38 -3.45 -7.76 11.16
N TRP A 39 -3.80 -6.98 12.18
CA TRP A 39 -3.49 -7.31 13.56
C TRP A 39 -4.53 -8.31 14.06
N SER A 40 -4.10 -9.37 14.73
CA SER A 40 -5.00 -10.42 15.22
C SER A 40 -4.96 -10.60 16.73
N VAL A 41 -6.07 -11.10 17.27
CA VAL A 41 -6.21 -11.63 18.63
C VAL A 41 -6.93 -12.97 18.55
N ASP A 42 -6.31 -14.04 19.04
CA ASP A 42 -6.93 -15.37 19.08
C ASP A 42 -7.88 -15.54 20.27
N GLU A 43 -8.52 -16.71 20.36
CA GLU A 43 -9.48 -17.04 21.43
C GLU A 43 -8.87 -17.02 22.84
N ASN A 44 -7.55 -17.22 22.96
CA ASN A 44 -6.80 -17.17 24.22
C ASN A 44 -6.24 -15.77 24.50
N GLY A 45 -6.54 -14.78 23.66
CA GLY A 45 -6.03 -13.41 23.78
C GLY A 45 -4.62 -13.20 23.21
N LYS A 46 -4.02 -14.20 22.56
CA LYS A 46 -2.69 -14.08 21.96
C LYS A 46 -2.72 -13.10 20.80
N LYS A 47 -1.81 -12.13 20.83
CA LYS A 47 -1.68 -11.09 19.81
C LYS A 47 -0.78 -11.56 18.67
N GLY A 48 -1.24 -11.35 17.42
CA GLY A 48 -0.50 -11.69 16.22
C GLY A 48 -0.51 -10.58 15.16
N LYS A 49 0.24 -10.80 14.08
CA LYS A 49 0.24 -9.99 12.86
C LYS A 49 0.25 -10.91 11.65
N MET A 50 -0.71 -10.75 10.75
CA MET A 50 -0.81 -11.57 9.55
C MET A 50 0.24 -11.17 8.50
N THR A 51 0.56 -12.11 7.60
CA THR A 51 1.51 -11.87 6.51
C THR A 51 0.89 -11.01 5.41
N ARG A 52 1.70 -10.14 4.80
CA ARG A 52 1.25 -9.26 3.72
C ARG A 52 1.31 -9.99 2.37
N HIS A 53 0.14 -10.29 1.79
CA HIS A 53 0.05 -10.86 0.43
C HIS A 53 -0.61 -9.90 -0.57
N CYS A 54 -1.42 -8.95 -0.13
CA CYS A 54 -2.16 -8.03 -1.02
C CYS A 54 -1.29 -7.23 -2.01
N THR A 55 -0.03 -6.92 -1.65
CA THR A 55 0.90 -6.18 -2.54
C THR A 55 1.26 -6.98 -3.79
N ILE A 56 1.36 -8.31 -3.68
CA ILE A 56 1.70 -9.17 -4.82
C ILE A 56 0.53 -9.11 -5.82
N ASP A 57 -0.67 -9.44 -5.37
CA ASP A 57 -1.83 -9.63 -6.26
C ASP A 57 -2.37 -8.33 -6.84
N TYR A 58 -2.40 -7.26 -6.04
CA TYR A 58 -3.08 -6.00 -6.40
C TYR A 58 -2.13 -4.89 -6.86
N LYS A 59 -0.81 -5.03 -6.67
CA LYS A 59 0.17 -4.06 -7.17
C LYS A 59 1.13 -4.70 -8.17
N ILE A 60 1.93 -5.65 -7.72
CA ILE A 60 3.03 -6.22 -8.52
C ILE A 60 2.49 -6.94 -9.75
N VAL A 61 1.58 -7.91 -9.58
CA VAL A 61 1.03 -8.68 -10.70
C VAL A 61 0.22 -7.80 -11.65
N GLN A 62 -0.52 -6.80 -11.15
CA GLN A 62 -1.30 -5.90 -12.00
C GLN A 62 -0.40 -5.07 -12.92
N MET A 63 0.68 -4.51 -12.38
CA MET A 63 1.65 -3.76 -13.15
C MET A 63 2.43 -4.67 -14.13
N GLN A 64 2.87 -5.86 -13.71
CA GLN A 64 3.55 -6.81 -14.59
C GLN A 64 2.67 -7.22 -15.78
N ASN A 65 1.40 -7.51 -15.54
CA ASN A 65 0.43 -7.85 -16.58
C ASN A 65 0.16 -6.69 -17.53
N PHE A 66 -0.01 -5.48 -16.99
CA PHE A 66 -0.22 -4.28 -17.79
C PHE A 66 0.95 -4.05 -18.76
N VAL A 67 2.20 -4.08 -18.27
CA VAL A 67 3.37 -3.92 -19.14
C VAL A 67 3.42 -5.04 -20.18
N ARG A 68 3.24 -6.29 -19.76
CA ARG A 68 3.36 -7.44 -20.67
C ARG A 68 2.32 -7.42 -21.79
N TRP A 69 1.05 -7.18 -21.46
CA TRP A 69 -0.04 -7.33 -22.41
C TRP A 69 -0.38 -6.04 -23.13
N GLU A 70 -0.41 -4.91 -22.42
CA GLU A 70 -0.85 -3.64 -22.99
C GLU A 70 0.30 -2.85 -23.62
N LEU A 71 1.49 -2.84 -23.01
CA LEU A 71 2.63 -2.08 -23.53
C LEU A 71 3.45 -2.89 -24.55
N LEU A 72 3.72 -4.17 -24.25
CA LEU A 72 4.54 -5.03 -25.11
C LEU A 72 3.72 -5.91 -26.07
N GLY A 73 2.39 -5.94 -25.93
CA GLY A 73 1.49 -6.62 -26.87
C GLY A 73 1.53 -8.15 -26.85
N TYR A 74 2.03 -8.77 -25.77
CA TYR A 74 2.07 -10.24 -25.67
C TYR A 74 0.67 -10.85 -25.56
N ARG A 75 0.45 -11.96 -26.28
CA ARG A 75 -0.78 -12.75 -26.16
C ARG A 75 -0.69 -13.78 -25.03
N LYS A 76 -1.84 -14.20 -24.51
CA LYS A 76 -1.92 -15.28 -23.50
C LYS A 76 -1.21 -16.54 -24.02
N GLY A 77 -0.32 -17.10 -23.20
CA GLY A 77 0.47 -18.29 -23.53
C GLY A 77 1.71 -18.03 -24.38
N GLN A 78 1.88 -16.83 -24.95
CA GLN A 78 3.09 -16.48 -25.70
C GLN A 78 4.31 -16.46 -24.76
N ARG A 79 5.39 -17.13 -25.17
CA ARG A 79 6.67 -17.12 -24.46
C ARG A 79 7.30 -15.73 -24.56
N THR A 80 8.03 -15.32 -23.53
CA THR A 80 8.82 -14.06 -23.56
C THR A 80 9.88 -14.18 -24.63
N LYS A 81 9.94 -13.19 -25.52
CA LYS A 81 10.91 -13.13 -26.61
C LYS A 81 12.31 -12.89 -26.04
N PRO A 82 13.37 -13.44 -26.65
CA PRO A 82 14.75 -13.27 -26.16
C PRO A 82 15.15 -11.82 -25.92
N GLU A 83 14.77 -10.91 -26.81
CA GLU A 83 15.08 -9.48 -26.75
C GLU A 83 14.42 -8.73 -25.57
N ASP A 84 13.36 -9.30 -24.98
CA ASP A 84 12.63 -8.71 -23.84
C ASP A 84 13.10 -9.27 -22.49
N ILE A 85 13.99 -10.28 -22.49
CA ILE A 85 14.47 -10.89 -21.25
C ILE A 85 15.36 -9.89 -20.50
N GLN A 86 14.89 -9.46 -19.33
CA GLN A 86 15.55 -8.46 -18.48
C GLN A 86 15.91 -7.16 -19.21
N ALA A 87 15.14 -6.79 -20.24
CA ALA A 87 15.40 -5.61 -21.05
C ALA A 87 14.72 -4.32 -20.52
N HIS A 88 13.83 -4.45 -19.53
CA HIS A 88 12.98 -3.34 -19.07
C HIS A 88 13.34 -2.93 -17.64
N GLU A 89 13.69 -1.67 -17.41
CA GLU A 89 14.00 -1.17 -16.08
C GLU A 89 12.75 -0.85 -15.26
N MET A 90 12.72 -1.31 -14.01
CA MET A 90 11.67 -1.04 -13.03
C MET A 90 12.23 -0.12 -11.95
N HIS A 91 11.94 1.17 -12.05
CA HIS A 91 12.41 2.17 -11.09
C HIS A 91 11.48 2.20 -9.89
N ILE A 92 12.00 1.86 -8.71
CA ILE A 92 11.22 1.76 -7.46
C ILE A 92 11.74 2.81 -6.48
N GLY A 93 10.85 3.70 -6.03
CA GLY A 93 11.18 4.80 -5.13
C GLY A 93 11.34 4.40 -3.66
N PHE A 94 12.22 3.43 -3.36
CA PHE A 94 12.70 3.24 -1.99
C PHE A 94 13.77 4.26 -1.66
N THR A 95 13.68 4.85 -0.47
CA THR A 95 14.67 5.82 0.04
C THR A 95 15.88 5.10 0.64
N ALA A 96 16.97 5.83 0.91
CA ALA A 96 18.16 5.26 1.56
C ALA A 96 17.86 4.61 2.93
N GLU A 97 16.87 5.15 3.68
CA GLU A 97 16.36 4.58 4.95
C GLU A 97 15.69 3.20 4.76
N GLU A 98 15.39 2.85 3.51
CA GLU A 98 14.71 1.64 3.10
C GLU A 98 15.64 0.67 2.36
N GLN A 99 16.96 0.86 2.42
CA GLN A 99 17.94 0.04 1.69
C GLN A 99 17.78 -1.48 1.93
N GLN A 100 17.39 -1.90 3.13
CA GLN A 100 17.10 -3.29 3.48
C GLN A 100 15.94 -3.91 2.68
N ARG A 101 15.19 -3.09 1.95
CA ARG A 101 14.05 -3.49 1.11
C ARG A 101 14.43 -3.67 -0.35
N ILE A 102 15.67 -3.39 -0.77
CA ILE A 102 16.08 -3.60 -2.16
C ILE A 102 16.21 -5.09 -2.48
N PHE A 103 15.92 -5.46 -3.73
CA PHE A 103 15.99 -6.85 -4.18
C PHE A 103 16.08 -6.90 -5.71
N ASP A 104 16.74 -7.94 -6.20
CA ASP A 104 16.76 -8.24 -7.63
C ASP A 104 15.38 -8.73 -8.10
N SER A 105 14.98 -8.28 -9.28
CA SER A 105 13.76 -8.74 -9.91
C SER A 105 13.88 -10.21 -10.27
N LYS A 106 12.95 -11.03 -9.76
CA LYS A 106 12.77 -12.43 -10.19
C LYS A 106 11.93 -12.56 -11.47
N HIS A 107 11.42 -11.44 -12.00
CA HIS A 107 10.54 -11.44 -13.16
C HIS A 107 11.33 -11.37 -14.47
N LYS A 108 10.94 -12.17 -15.47
CA LYS A 108 11.70 -12.32 -16.74
C LYS A 108 11.88 -11.04 -17.54
N LEU A 109 10.97 -10.08 -17.42
CA LEU A 109 11.03 -8.82 -18.19
C LEU A 109 11.87 -7.74 -17.53
N PHE A 110 12.03 -7.76 -16.20
CA PHE A 110 12.40 -6.56 -15.44
C PHE A 110 13.74 -6.67 -14.76
N VAL A 111 14.47 -5.55 -14.74
CA VAL A 111 15.60 -5.28 -13.84
C VAL A 111 15.17 -4.18 -12.89
N ASN A 112 15.27 -4.41 -11.57
CA ASN A 112 14.92 -3.38 -10.59
C ASN A 112 16.03 -2.33 -10.49
N LYS A 113 15.63 -1.07 -10.35
CA LYS A 113 16.50 0.08 -10.09
C LYS A 113 16.01 0.84 -8.88
N PHE A 114 16.93 1.35 -8.06
CA PHE A 114 16.61 2.04 -6.80
C PHE A 114 17.34 3.38 -6.70
N PRO A 115 17.03 4.36 -7.59
CA PRO A 115 17.88 5.53 -7.75
C PRO A 115 18.01 6.39 -6.48
N MET A 116 16.95 6.48 -5.67
CA MET A 116 16.99 7.23 -4.42
C MET A 116 17.90 6.58 -3.37
N VAL A 117 18.01 5.24 -3.36
CA VAL A 117 18.99 4.53 -2.51
C VAL A 117 20.40 4.81 -3.01
N GLU A 118 20.62 4.69 -4.32
CA GLU A 118 21.92 4.93 -4.98
C GLU A 118 22.43 6.36 -4.73
N MET A 119 21.52 7.33 -4.69
CA MET A 119 21.81 8.74 -4.40
C MET A 119 21.91 9.05 -2.89
N GLY A 120 21.60 8.10 -2.00
CA GLY A 120 21.60 8.33 -0.55
C GLY A 120 20.47 9.23 -0.04
N LEU A 121 19.38 9.39 -0.80
CA LEU A 121 18.29 10.31 -0.47
C LEU A 121 17.32 9.70 0.55
N VAL A 122 17.07 10.43 1.64
CA VAL A 122 16.11 10.04 2.68
C VAL A 122 14.73 10.66 2.44
N ARG A 123 13.73 10.35 3.27
CA ARG A 123 12.37 10.88 3.11
C ARG A 123 12.31 12.40 3.03
N ALA A 124 13.08 13.09 3.88
CA ALA A 124 13.12 14.55 3.93
C ALA A 124 13.60 15.16 2.60
N ASP A 125 14.65 14.59 1.99
CA ASP A 125 15.19 15.07 0.71
C ASP A 125 14.16 14.90 -0.42
N ASN A 126 13.50 13.74 -0.46
CA ASN A 126 12.50 13.45 -1.48
C ASN A 126 11.26 14.36 -1.33
N TYR A 127 10.81 14.60 -0.10
CA TYR A 127 9.74 15.57 0.16
C TYR A 127 10.15 16.98 -0.29
N ALA A 128 11.35 17.43 0.06
CA ALA A 128 11.89 18.72 -0.34
C ALA A 128 11.91 18.86 -1.87
N TYR A 129 12.45 17.85 -2.57
CA TYR A 129 12.52 17.85 -4.04
C TYR A 129 11.12 17.94 -4.68
N VAL A 130 10.16 17.13 -4.21
CA VAL A 130 8.80 17.12 -4.76
C VAL A 130 8.08 18.44 -4.47
N LYS A 131 8.22 19.00 -3.26
CA LYS A 131 7.63 20.28 -2.90
C LYS A 131 8.23 21.43 -3.70
N GLU A 132 9.55 21.52 -3.78
CA GLU A 132 10.24 22.68 -4.34
C GLU A 132 10.35 22.65 -5.86
N ARG A 133 10.49 21.47 -6.48
CA ARG A 133 10.61 21.35 -7.94
C ARG A 133 9.28 21.14 -8.64
N TRP A 134 8.34 20.46 -7.98
CA TRP A 134 7.05 20.12 -8.60
C TRP A 134 5.87 20.90 -8.03
N GLY A 135 6.08 21.66 -6.94
CA GLY A 135 5.01 22.39 -6.27
C GLY A 135 3.95 21.45 -5.67
N LEU A 136 4.34 20.22 -5.33
CA LEU A 136 3.43 19.20 -4.83
C LEU A 136 3.68 18.93 -3.35
N GLU A 137 2.63 19.03 -2.53
CA GLU A 137 2.65 18.48 -1.19
C GLU A 137 2.24 17.01 -1.23
N THR A 138 3.14 16.12 -0.80
CA THR A 138 2.92 14.67 -0.81
C THR A 138 3.00 14.10 0.60
N LYS A 139 2.25 13.01 0.79
CA LYS A 139 2.21 12.20 2.00
C LYS A 139 2.44 10.73 1.60
N GLY A 140 2.77 9.88 2.57
CA GLY A 140 2.85 8.44 2.38
C GLY A 140 1.60 7.88 1.71
N SER A 141 1.79 7.05 0.68
CA SER A 141 0.67 6.46 -0.06
C SER A 141 0.40 5.04 0.41
N ALA A 142 -0.77 4.79 1.00
CA ALA A 142 -1.28 3.46 1.32
C ALA A 142 -2.78 3.37 1.02
N CYS A 143 -3.32 2.14 1.05
CA CYS A 143 -4.78 1.95 0.97
C CYS A 143 -5.42 2.41 2.28
N LEU A 144 -6.59 3.03 2.25
CA LEU A 144 -7.29 3.59 3.43
C LEU A 144 -7.41 2.64 4.63
N PHE A 145 -7.52 1.34 4.39
CA PHE A 145 -7.66 0.29 5.42
C PHE A 145 -6.36 -0.51 5.63
N CYS A 146 -5.21 0.02 5.22
CA CYS A 146 -3.94 -0.67 5.40
C CYS A 146 -3.57 -0.75 6.89
N PRO A 147 -3.28 -1.94 7.45
CA PRO A 147 -2.92 -2.05 8.87
C PRO A 147 -1.57 -1.46 9.26
N PHE A 148 -0.81 -0.93 8.28
CA PHE A 148 0.41 -0.19 8.53
C PHE A 148 0.16 1.29 8.82
N HIS A 149 -1.09 1.74 8.78
CA HIS A 149 -1.43 3.06 9.27
C HIS A 149 -1.19 3.19 10.77
N THR A 150 -0.85 4.40 11.20
CA THR A 150 -0.93 4.84 12.61
C THR A 150 -2.40 5.03 12.99
N ASN A 151 -2.70 5.09 14.28
CA ASN A 151 -4.03 5.48 14.73
C ASN A 151 -4.31 6.96 14.40
N TYR A 152 -3.28 7.81 14.44
CA TYR A 152 -3.35 9.20 13.99
C TYR A 152 -3.90 9.31 12.55
N PHE A 153 -3.54 8.43 11.63
CA PHE A 153 -4.10 8.45 10.27
C PHE A 153 -5.62 8.31 10.24
N PHE A 154 -6.17 7.40 11.05
CA PHE A 154 -7.62 7.21 11.12
C PHE A 154 -8.31 8.40 11.79
N TRP A 155 -7.67 9.00 12.80
CA TRP A 155 -8.11 10.25 13.41
C TRP A 155 -8.09 11.41 12.40
N ASP A 156 -7.02 11.58 11.63
CA ASP A 156 -6.91 12.63 10.61
C ASP A 156 -7.98 12.44 9.53
N CYS A 157 -8.15 11.21 9.03
CA CYS A 157 -9.17 10.85 8.05
C CYS A 157 -10.59 11.22 8.52
N LYS A 158 -10.93 10.98 9.79
CA LYS A 158 -12.20 11.38 10.42
C LYS A 158 -12.45 12.88 10.32
N HIS A 159 -11.42 13.70 10.47
CA HIS A 159 -11.54 15.16 10.51
C HIS A 159 -11.32 15.84 9.15
N THR A 160 -10.59 15.21 8.23
CA THR A 160 -10.23 15.80 6.94
C THR A 160 -11.05 15.28 5.77
N CYS A 161 -11.60 14.06 5.84
CA CYS A 161 -12.38 13.47 4.75
C CYS A 161 -13.44 12.47 5.25
N GLN A 162 -14.65 12.94 5.52
CA GLN A 162 -15.78 12.12 5.98
C GLN A 162 -16.07 10.91 5.07
N ARG A 163 -15.91 11.06 3.75
CA ARG A 163 -16.16 9.98 2.78
C ARG A 163 -15.15 8.84 2.92
N ASP A 164 -13.87 9.18 3.05
CA ASP A 164 -12.82 8.17 3.21
C ASP A 164 -12.94 7.50 4.58
N TYR A 165 -13.26 8.26 5.62
CA TYR A 165 -13.49 7.70 6.95
C TYR A 165 -14.68 6.73 6.97
N GLN A 166 -15.77 7.07 6.29
CA GLN A 166 -16.92 6.17 6.13
C GLN A 166 -16.51 4.86 5.44
N THR A 167 -15.65 4.94 4.41
CA THR A 167 -15.12 3.75 3.74
C THR A 167 -14.28 2.88 4.68
N VAL A 168 -13.50 3.49 5.58
CA VAL A 168 -12.73 2.78 6.61
C VAL A 168 -13.67 2.08 7.60
N LEU A 169 -14.70 2.76 8.08
CA LEU A 169 -15.68 2.20 9.02
C LEU A 169 -16.44 1.01 8.43
N GLU A 170 -16.89 1.13 7.17
CA GLU A 170 -17.56 0.03 6.46
C GLU A 170 -16.65 -1.20 6.33
N PHE A 171 -15.37 -0.98 6.00
CA PHE A 171 -14.40 -2.06 5.89
C PHE A 171 -14.11 -2.71 7.25
N ASP A 172 -13.90 -1.93 8.30
CA ASP A 172 -13.65 -2.44 9.66
C ASP A 172 -14.86 -3.19 10.24
N ASN A 173 -16.08 -2.71 9.99
CA ASN A 173 -17.31 -3.40 10.38
C ASN A 173 -17.51 -4.72 9.62
N MET A 174 -17.16 -4.76 8.34
CA MET A 174 -17.15 -6.00 7.56
C MET A 174 -16.16 -7.02 8.14
N LEU A 175 -14.97 -6.59 8.59
CA LEU A 175 -14.03 -7.45 9.29
C LEU A 175 -14.53 -7.92 10.66
N GLU A 176 -15.35 -7.12 11.35
CA GLU A 176 -15.93 -7.48 12.65
C GLU A 176 -16.97 -8.58 12.55
N THR A 177 -17.86 -8.46 11.58
CA THR A 177 -19.01 -9.33 11.40
C THR A 177 -18.69 -10.57 10.57
N GLY A 178 -17.69 -10.50 9.69
CA GLY A 178 -17.29 -11.62 8.86
C GLY A 178 -16.48 -12.66 9.64
N ILE A 179 -16.78 -13.94 9.42
CA ILE A 179 -15.97 -15.04 9.95
C ILE A 179 -14.89 -15.38 8.91
N PRO A 180 -13.59 -15.19 9.20
CA PRO A 180 -12.55 -15.50 8.23
C PRO A 180 -12.60 -16.97 7.81
N ASP A 181 -12.43 -17.25 6.51
CA ASP A 181 -12.20 -18.61 6.01
C ASP A 181 -11.01 -19.20 6.78
N SER A 182 -11.12 -20.45 7.24
CA SER A 182 -10.09 -21.13 8.05
C SER A 182 -8.70 -21.15 7.37
N ARG A 183 -8.65 -20.96 6.05
CA ARG A 183 -7.43 -20.88 5.24
C ARG A 183 -6.79 -19.48 5.23
N ILE A 184 -7.47 -18.46 5.74
CA ILE A 184 -6.98 -17.09 5.89
C ILE A 184 -6.57 -16.89 7.36
N GLY A 185 -5.48 -17.57 7.76
CA GLY A 185 -4.72 -17.30 8.98
C GLY A 185 -5.51 -17.32 10.30
N VAL A 186 -5.38 -18.44 11.02
CA VAL A 186 -5.91 -18.76 12.35
C VAL A 186 -7.44 -18.69 12.43
N PRO A 187 -8.13 -19.84 12.33
CA PRO A 187 -9.56 -19.94 12.63
C PRO A 187 -9.89 -19.24 13.96
N ASN A 188 -11.04 -18.57 14.04
CA ASN A 188 -11.57 -17.94 15.26
C ASN A 188 -10.79 -16.72 15.80
N SER A 189 -9.78 -16.21 15.08
CA SER A 189 -9.11 -14.96 15.48
C SER A 189 -9.89 -13.72 15.04
N LYS A 190 -10.00 -12.74 15.95
CA LYS A 190 -10.48 -11.39 15.61
C LYS A 190 -9.37 -10.64 14.89
N VAL A 191 -9.71 -9.94 13.81
CA VAL A 191 -8.76 -9.14 13.02
C VAL A 191 -9.10 -7.65 13.04
N TYR A 192 -8.07 -6.83 12.97
CA TYR A 192 -8.14 -5.37 13.10
C TYR A 192 -7.20 -4.70 12.10
N ILE A 193 -7.63 -3.54 11.60
CA ILE A 193 -6.77 -2.65 10.82
C ILE A 193 -5.99 -1.67 11.72
N SER A 194 -6.44 -1.38 12.93
CA SER A 194 -5.68 -0.57 13.89
C SER A 194 -4.57 -1.38 14.57
N ARG A 195 -3.40 -0.75 14.76
CA ARG A 195 -2.26 -1.30 15.52
C ARG A 195 -2.61 -1.60 16.98
N SER A 196 -3.55 -0.86 17.58
CA SER A 196 -4.01 -1.09 18.96
C SER A 196 -5.00 -2.25 19.08
N ARG A 197 -5.39 -2.91 17.98
CA ARG A 197 -6.37 -4.02 17.94
C ARG A 197 -7.74 -3.60 18.47
N LYS A 198 -8.13 -2.37 18.17
CA LYS A 198 -9.47 -1.84 18.39
C LYS A 198 -10.17 -1.56 17.08
N ARG A 199 -11.50 -1.48 17.13
CA ARG A 199 -12.29 -0.99 16.00
C ARG A 199 -12.04 0.49 15.80
N ILE A 200 -12.07 0.94 14.55
CA ILE A 200 -11.77 2.33 14.21
C ILE A 200 -12.78 3.30 14.82
N LYS A 201 -14.04 2.88 14.95
CA LYS A 201 -15.10 3.66 15.62
C LYS A 201 -14.86 3.83 17.14
N ASP A 202 -14.07 2.94 17.75
CA ASP A 202 -13.85 2.86 19.19
C ASP A 202 -12.46 3.39 19.60
N LEU A 203 -11.70 3.99 18.67
CA LEU A 203 -10.42 4.62 18.99
C LEU A 203 -10.65 5.92 19.77
N HIS A 204 -9.96 6.04 20.90
CA HIS A 204 -9.91 7.28 21.68
C HIS A 204 -8.76 8.19 21.22
N ASP A 205 -8.86 9.48 21.55
CA ASP A 205 -7.88 10.49 21.14
C ASP A 205 -6.47 10.24 21.71
N ASP A 206 -6.36 9.67 22.91
CA ASP A 206 -5.08 9.28 23.53
C ASP A 206 -4.38 8.16 22.75
N GLU A 207 -5.14 7.26 22.13
CA GLU A 207 -4.61 6.20 21.28
C GLU A 207 -4.17 6.67 19.89
N CYS A 208 -4.48 7.92 19.53
CA CYS A 208 -4.18 8.52 18.23
C CYS A 208 -2.97 9.47 18.31
N GLN A 209 -2.23 9.47 19.44
CA GLN A 209 -1.01 10.25 19.64
C GLN A 209 0.26 9.56 19.08
N ASP A 210 0.10 8.69 18.08
CA ASP A 210 1.17 7.93 17.44
C ASP A 210 1.60 8.53 16.07
N LYS A 211 1.41 9.84 15.90
CA LYS A 211 1.77 10.59 14.70
C LYS A 211 3.28 10.55 14.45
N GLU A 212 3.68 9.94 13.35
CA GLU A 212 5.08 9.90 12.92
C GLU A 212 5.42 11.08 12.00
N THR A 213 6.47 11.82 12.32
CA THR A 213 6.87 13.04 11.58
C THR A 213 8.34 13.00 11.15
N PHE A 214 8.70 13.84 10.19
CA PHE A 214 10.07 14.11 9.78
C PHE A 214 10.29 15.62 9.65
N ALA A 215 11.53 16.07 9.84
CA ALA A 215 11.87 17.47 9.75
C ALA A 215 11.99 17.93 8.29
N TYR A 216 11.44 19.11 7.98
CA TYR A 216 11.67 19.83 6.74
C TYR A 216 11.74 21.33 7.06
N LYS A 217 12.93 21.93 6.92
CA LYS A 217 13.22 23.30 7.39
C LYS A 217 12.85 23.41 8.88
N GLU A 218 12.10 24.44 9.26
CA GLU A 218 11.65 24.69 10.64
C GLU A 218 10.33 23.97 10.99
N GLN A 219 9.88 23.03 10.15
CA GLN A 219 8.57 22.37 10.30
C GLN A 219 8.72 20.85 10.49
N MET A 220 7.83 20.28 11.31
CA MET A 220 7.65 18.83 11.41
C MET A 220 6.49 18.40 10.52
N ILE A 221 6.80 17.61 9.50
CA ILE A 221 5.84 17.14 8.50
C ILE A 221 5.38 15.74 8.85
N TRP A 222 4.06 15.52 8.87
CA TRP A 222 3.49 14.19 9.03
C TRP A 222 3.85 13.30 7.84
N ASN A 223 4.33 12.08 8.12
CA ASN A 223 4.74 11.16 7.06
C ASN A 223 3.56 10.58 6.25
N GLY A 224 2.32 10.74 6.70
CA GLY A 224 1.12 10.31 5.99
C GLY A 224 0.67 8.87 6.23
N PHE A 225 1.37 8.12 7.09
CA PHE A 225 0.97 6.78 7.50
C PHE A 225 0.22 6.83 8.82
#